data_AF-A0A0Q9IKR8-F1
#
_entry.id   AF-A0A0Q9IKR8-F1
#
_cell.length_a   1.000
_cell.length_b   1.000
_cell.length_c   1.000
_cell.angle_alpha   90.00
_cell.angle_beta   90.00
_cell.angle_gamma   90.00
#
_symmetry.space_group_name_H-M   'P 1'
#
loop_
_entity.id
_entity.type
_entity.pdbx_description
1 polymer ?
#
loop_
_entity_poly.entity_id
_entity_poly.type
_entity_poly.pdbx_seq_one_letter_code
_entity_poly.pdbx_strand_id
1 'polypeptide(L)'
;MGILVRDPNIDRMVRELAANDGISLQAAIGLAVERELRRRKERFRQIEDAVRVARAMMGNRPVIDDGLTHKEFFDREYGDA
;
A
#
# COMPACT_ATOMS: atom_id res chain seq x y z
N MET A 1 -7.07 -29.67 8.66
CA MET A 1 -6.12 -28.92 9.51
C MET A 1 -6.85 -27.72 10.08
N GLY A 2 -7.13 -27.71 11.39
CA GLY A 2 -7.83 -26.61 12.06
C GLY A 2 -6.82 -25.60 12.60
N ILE A 3 -7.07 -24.31 12.37
CA ILE A 3 -6.30 -23.23 13.00
C ILE A 3 -6.73 -23.18 14.46
N LEU A 4 -5.87 -23.65 15.36
CA LEU A 4 -6.06 -23.53 16.80
C LEU A 4 -5.64 -22.12 17.23
N VAL A 5 -6.61 -21.24 17.41
CA VAL A 5 -6.41 -19.95 18.07
C VAL A 5 -6.20 -20.23 19.56
N ARG A 6 -4.94 -20.23 20.01
CA ARG A 6 -4.57 -20.51 21.41
C ARG A 6 -4.50 -19.26 22.29
N ASP A 7 -4.66 -18.07 21.70
CA ASP A 7 -4.65 -16.80 22.41
C ASP A 7 -6.06 -16.46 22.91
N PRO A 8 -6.27 -16.31 24.24
CA PRO A 8 -7.58 -15.97 24.80
C PRO A 8 -8.17 -14.64 24.29
N ASN A 9 -7.31 -13.67 23.96
CA ASN A 9 -7.76 -12.38 23.43
C ASN A 9 -8.28 -12.53 22.01
N ILE A 10 -7.61 -13.33 21.17
CA ILE A 10 -8.08 -13.58 19.80
C ILE A 10 -9.37 -14.38 19.81
N ASP A 11 -9.50 -15.38 20.69
CA ASP A 11 -10.77 -16.12 20.85
C ASP A 11 -11.93 -15.17 21.21
N ARG A 12 -11.72 -14.24 22.16
CA ARG A 12 -12.71 -13.21 22.50
C ARG A 12 -13.10 -12.33 21.30
N MET A 13 -12.12 -11.81 20.56
CA MET A 13 -12.37 -10.96 19.39
C MET A 13 -13.15 -11.71 18.30
N VAL A 14 -12.80 -12.98 18.03
CA VAL A 14 -13.48 -13.80 17.03
C VAL A 14 -14.92 -14.07 17.45
N ARG A 15 -15.16 -14.36 18.74
CA ARG A 15 -16.51 -14.53 19.29
C ARG A 15 -17.35 -13.27 19.18
N GLU A 16 -16.77 -12.12 19.50
CA GLU A 16 -17.44 -10.83 19.41
C GLU A 16 -17.82 -10.50 17.95
N LEU A 17 -16.88 -10.69 17.01
CA LEU A 17 -17.15 -10.50 15.58
C LEU A 17 -18.25 -11.44 15.09
N ALA A 18 -18.20 -12.72 15.49
CA ALA A 18 -19.21 -13.71 15.15
C ALA A 18 -20.60 -13.35 15.70
N ALA A 19 -20.66 -12.87 16.94
CA ALA A 19 -21.90 -12.45 17.59
C ALA A 19 -22.52 -11.22 16.91
N ASN A 20 -21.69 -10.23 16.58
CA ASN A 20 -22.15 -8.99 15.94
C ASN A 20 -22.70 -9.24 14.53
N ASP A 21 -22.05 -10.11 13.77
CA ASP A 21 -22.44 -10.39 12.38
C ASP A 21 -23.40 -11.60 12.26
N GLY A 22 -23.72 -12.28 13.36
CA GLY A 22 -24.63 -13.43 13.38
C GLY A 22 -24.10 -14.66 12.63
N ILE A 23 -22.78 -14.86 12.62
CA ILE A 23 -22.08 -15.89 11.83
C ILE A 23 -21.32 -16.88 12.71
N SER A 24 -20.84 -17.98 12.12
CA SER A 24 -19.99 -18.95 12.84
C SER A 24 -18.59 -18.36 13.14
N LEU A 25 -17.91 -18.88 14.16
CA LEU A 25 -16.53 -18.47 14.50
C LEU A 25 -15.58 -18.64 13.31
N GLN A 26 -15.73 -19.74 12.56
CA GLN A 26 -14.92 -19.98 11.36
C GLN A 26 -15.23 -18.97 10.25
N ALA A 27 -16.50 -18.59 10.07
CA ALA A 27 -16.88 -17.57 9.11
C ALA A 27 -16.35 -16.18 9.53
N ALA A 28 -16.36 -15.85 10.82
CA ALA A 28 -15.80 -14.60 11.35
C ALA A 28 -14.28 -14.51 11.09
N ILE A 29 -13.55 -15.60 11.31
CA ILE A 29 -12.12 -15.67 10.96
C ILE A 29 -11.92 -15.47 9.46
N GLY A 30 -12.69 -16.19 8.62
CA GLY A 30 -12.62 -16.06 7.17
C GLY A 30 -12.87 -14.62 6.69
N LEU A 31 -13.91 -13.99 7.23
CA LEU A 31 -14.29 -12.61 6.93
C LEU A 31 -13.17 -11.61 7.32
N ALA A 32 -12.59 -11.76 8.51
CA ALA A 32 -11.51 -10.90 8.97
C ALA A 32 -10.27 -11.01 8.06
N VAL A 33 -9.89 -12.24 7.68
CA VAL A 33 -8.76 -12.51 6.79
C VAL A 33 -9.02 -11.93 5.39
N GLU A 34 -10.21 -12.14 4.85
CA GLU A 34 -10.56 -11.63 3.52
C GLU A 34 -10.49 -10.09 3.47
N ARG A 35 -11.00 -9.41 4.50
CA ARG A 35 -10.93 -7.94 4.62
C ARG A 35 -9.49 -7.45 4.62
N GLU A 36 -8.59 -8.09 5.35
CA GLU A 36 -7.18 -7.68 5.39
C GLU A 36 -6.46 -7.95 4.06
N LEU A 37 -6.71 -9.09 3.43
CA LEU A 37 -6.16 -9.40 2.11
C LEU A 37 -6.63 -8.38 1.05
N ARG A 38 -7.90 -7.99 1.11
CA ARG A 38 -8.47 -6.95 0.24
C ARG A 38 -7.80 -5.60 0.45
N ARG A 39 -7.66 -5.15 1.71
CA ARG A 39 -6.93 -3.92 2.06
C ARG A 39 -5.48 -3.92 1.57
N ARG A 40 -4.78 -5.06 1.63
CA ARG A 40 -3.41 -5.18 1.10
C ARG A 40 -3.37 -5.09 -0.42
N LYS A 41 -4.29 -5.76 -1.12
CA LYS A 41 -4.40 -5.66 -2.58
C LYS A 41 -4.73 -4.24 -3.04
N GLU A 42 -5.61 -3.54 -2.34
CA GLU A 42 -5.95 -2.15 -2.64
C GLU A 42 -4.76 -1.22 -2.46
N ARG A 43 -3.99 -1.36 -1.37
CA ARG A 43 -2.74 -0.61 -1.18
C ARG A 43 -1.74 -0.86 -2.31
N PHE A 44 -1.59 -2.11 -2.74
CA PHE A 44 -0.69 -2.44 -3.85
C PHE A 44 -1.13 -1.79 -5.17
N ARG A 45 -2.43 -1.84 -5.49
CA ARG A 45 -2.98 -1.16 -6.67
C ARG A 45 -2.76 0.34 -6.66
N GLN A 46 -2.95 0.99 -5.51
CA GLN A 46 -2.69 2.44 -5.38
C GLN A 46 -1.23 2.79 -5.68
N ILE A 47 -0.28 1.97 -5.24
CA ILE A 47 1.14 2.15 -5.52
C ILE A 47 1.41 1.94 -7.02
N GLU A 48 0.88 0.87 -7.61
CA GLU A 48 1.05 0.61 -9.05
C GLU A 48 0.46 1.74 -9.91
N ASP A 49 -0.72 2.24 -9.56
CA ASP A 49 -1.37 3.34 -10.24
C ASP A 49 -0.55 4.63 -10.13
N ALA A 50 -0.02 4.94 -8.94
CA ALA A 50 0.86 6.09 -8.73
C ALA A 50 2.17 5.97 -9.54
N VAL A 51 2.79 4.78 -9.56
CA VAL A 51 4.00 4.51 -10.36
C VAL A 51 3.70 4.63 -11.84
N ARG A 52 2.55 4.15 -12.31
CA ARG A 52 2.13 4.27 -13.71
C ARG A 52 1.95 5.73 -14.12
N VAL A 53 1.31 6.55 -13.29
CA VAL A 53 1.17 8.00 -13.54
C VAL A 53 2.54 8.68 -13.57
N ALA A 54 3.41 8.38 -12.61
CA ALA A 54 4.77 8.93 -12.58
C ALA A 54 5.57 8.55 -13.83
N ARG A 55 5.50 7.28 -14.28
CA ARG A 55 6.14 6.82 -15.51
C ARG A 55 5.58 7.51 -16.75
N ALA A 56 4.27 7.70 -16.84
CA ALA A 56 3.66 8.41 -17.97
C ALA A 56 4.07 9.90 -18.01
N MET A 57 4.16 10.55 -16.86
CA MET A 57 4.64 11.93 -16.76
C MET A 57 6.12 12.08 -17.11
N MET A 58 6.96 11.12 -16.71
CA MET A 58 8.40 11.13 -17.01
C MET A 58 8.68 10.73 -18.46
N GLY A 59 7.98 9.73 -19.02
CA GLY A 59 8.19 9.27 -20.40
C GLY A 59 7.85 10.30 -21.47
N ASN A 60 7.00 11.28 -21.15
CA ASN A 60 6.63 12.37 -22.05
C ASN A 60 7.50 13.63 -21.87
N ARG A 61 8.50 13.62 -20.98
CA ARG A 61 9.45 14.73 -20.83
C ARG A 61 10.82 14.29 -21.34
N PRO A 62 11.47 15.08 -22.21
CA PRO A 62 12.86 14.80 -22.55
C PRO A 62 13.68 14.88 -21.27
N VAL A 63 14.37 13.79 -20.94
CA VAL A 63 15.45 13.83 -19.94
C VAL A 63 16.57 14.61 -20.61
N ILE A 64 16.68 15.89 -20.29
CA ILE A 64 17.77 16.74 -20.74
C ILE A 64 18.95 16.39 -19.82
N ASP A 65 19.86 15.56 -20.32
CA ASP A 65 21.17 15.35 -19.71
C ASP A 65 22.11 16.40 -20.32
N ASP A 66 22.30 17.50 -19.61
CA ASP A 66 23.17 18.61 -20.01
C ASP A 66 24.64 18.37 -19.60
N GLY A 67 24.95 17.20 -19.01
CA GLY A 67 26.28 16.86 -18.54
C GLY A 67 26.75 17.68 -17.33
N LEU A 68 25.86 18.50 -16.75
CA LEU A 68 26.16 19.33 -15.60
C LEU A 68 25.80 18.60 -14.31
N THR A 69 26.65 18.73 -13.30
CA THR A 69 26.26 18.37 -11.94
C THR A 69 25.19 19.33 -11.43
N HIS A 70 24.41 18.90 -10.44
CA HIS A 70 23.33 19.72 -9.86
C HIS A 70 23.80 21.12 -9.44
N LYS A 71 25.03 21.25 -8.93
CA LYS A 71 25.64 22.55 -8.58
C LYS A 71 25.88 23.41 -9.82
N GLU A 72 26.49 22.84 -10.86
CA GLU A 72 26.83 23.56 -12.09
C GLU A 72 25.59 24.05 -12.85
N PHE A 73 24.47 23.30 -12.80
CA PHE A 73 23.19 23.74 -13.34
C PHE A 73 22.66 24.99 -12.62
N PHE A 74 22.65 24.99 -11.29
CA PHE A 74 22.14 26.12 -10.50
C PHE A 74 23.06 27.34 -10.56
N ASP A 75 24.38 27.14 -10.60
CA ASP A 75 25.36 28.20 -10.82
C ASP A 75 25.19 28.84 -12.22
N ARG A 76 24.77 28.07 -13.25
CA ARG A 76 24.47 28.61 -14.59
C ARG A 76 23.15 29.38 -14.66
N GLU A 77 22.07 28.84 -14.09
CA GLU A 77 20.72 29.41 -14.21
C GLU A 77 20.45 30.55 -13.22
N TYR A 78 21.13 30.57 -12.07
CA TYR A 78 20.84 31.51 -10.97
C TYR A 78 22.11 32.16 -10.37
N GLY A 79 23.29 31.89 -10.92
CA GLY A 79 24.57 32.31 -10.33
C GLY A 79 25.04 33.73 -10.65
N ASP A 80 24.24 34.54 -11.34
CA ASP A 80 24.48 36.00 -11.44
C ASP A 80 23.47 36.74 -10.55
N ALA A 81 23.81 36.84 -9.26
CA ALA A 81 23.18 37.71 -8.28
C ALA A 81 24.24 38.63 -7.66
#